data_AF-A0A7Y5G0T8-F1
#
_entry.id   AF-A0A7Y5G0T8-F1
#
_cell.length_a   1.000
_cell.length_b   1.000
_cell.length_c   1.000
_cell.angle_alpha   90.00
_cell.angle_beta   90.00
_cell.angle_gamma   90.00
#
_symmetry.space_group_name_H-M   'P 1'
#
loop_
_entity.id
_entity.type
_entity.pdbx_description
1 polymer ?
#
loop_
_entity_poly.entity_id
_entity_poly.type
_entity_poly.pdbx_seq_one_letter_code
_entity_poly.pdbx_strand_id
1 'polypeptide(L)' 'MKPRISFITLGVDDLQRALQFYRDGLGLPTPGIVGAEFEHGSVAFFDLQAGLKLAIWPRKSIAH' A
#
# COMPACT_ATOMS: atom_id res chain seq x y z
N MET A 1 3.65 16.24 22.05
CA MET A 1 3.41 15.49 20.80
C MET A 1 1.93 15.60 20.43
N LYS A 2 1.57 15.71 19.15
CA LYS A 2 0.16 15.73 18.69
C LYS A 2 -0.16 14.39 18.01
N PRO A 3 -1.13 13.59 18.48
CA PRO A 3 -1.47 12.33 17.84
C PRO A 3 -2.05 12.57 16.44
N ARG A 4 -1.56 11.83 15.45
CA ARG A 4 -2.07 11.84 14.07
C ARG A 4 -1.85 10.46 13.44
N ILE A 5 -2.69 10.12 12.48
CA ILE A 5 -2.53 8.91 11.66
C ILE A 5 -1.52 9.23 10.56
N SER A 6 -0.40 8.50 10.53
CA SER A 6 0.63 8.66 9.48
C SER A 6 0.60 7.55 8.44
N PHE A 7 -0.04 6.41 8.75
CA PHE A 7 -0.16 5.25 7.89
C PHE A 7 -1.54 4.64 7.98
N ILE A 8 -2.08 4.25 6.83
CA ILE A 8 -3.24 3.36 6.71
C ILE A 8 -2.77 2.16 5.89
N THR A 9 -2.98 0.96 6.41
CA THR A 9 -2.65 -0.29 5.71
C THR A 9 -3.93 -1.03 5.35
N LEU A 10 -4.08 -1.41 4.09
CA LEU A 10 -5.19 -2.23 3.60
C LEU A 10 -4.68 -3.58 3.11
N GLY A 11 -5.29 -4.65 3.62
CA GLY A 11 -5.11 -6.00 3.09
C GLY A 11 -5.98 -6.21 1.85
N VAL A 12 -5.40 -6.66 0.75
CA VAL A 12 -6.08 -6.89 -0.52
C VAL A 12 -5.91 -8.33 -0.98
N ASP A 13 -6.88 -8.86 -1.72
CA ASP A 13 -6.78 -10.23 -2.24
C ASP A 13 -5.84 -10.33 -3.46
N ASP A 14 -5.75 -9.27 -4.28
CA ASP A 14 -4.83 -9.17 -5.42
C ASP A 14 -4.11 -7.81 -5.40
N LEU A 15 -2.78 -7.86 -5.19
CA LEU A 15 -1.94 -6.68 -5.06
C LEU A 15 -1.77 -5.92 -6.38
N GLN A 16 -1.66 -6.64 -7.51
CA GLN A 16 -1.48 -6.02 -8.83
C GLN A 16 -2.74 -5.29 -9.27
N ARG A 17 -3.91 -5.93 -9.08
CA ARG A 17 -5.21 -5.32 -9.37
C ARG A 17 -5.46 -4.09 -8.50
N ALA A 18 -5.15 -4.16 -7.21
CA ALA A 18 -5.28 -3.02 -6.32
C ALA A 18 -4.31 -1.89 -6.71
N LEU A 19 -3.05 -2.20 -7.04
CA LEU A 19 -2.10 -1.22 -7.53
C LEU A 19 -2.64 -0.46 -8.75
N GLN A 20 -3.15 -1.17 -9.76
CA GLN A 20 -3.73 -0.54 -10.95
C GLN A 20 -4.94 0.35 -10.60
N PHE A 21 -5.81 -0.12 -9.70
CA PHE A 21 -6.96 0.69 -9.25
C PHE A 21 -6.52 2.02 -8.62
N TYR A 22 -5.60 2.00 -7.66
CA TYR A 22 -5.16 3.22 -6.98
C TYR A 22 -4.25 4.10 -7.85
N ARG A 23 -3.33 3.51 -8.62
CA ARG A 23 -2.39 4.25 -9.46
C ARG A 23 -3.04 4.76 -10.73
N ASP A 24 -3.64 3.87 -11.51
CA ASP A 24 -4.14 4.20 -12.85
C ASP A 24 -5.59 4.67 -12.81
N GLY A 25 -6.40 4.13 -11.89
CA GLY A 25 -7.80 4.54 -11.70
C GLY A 25 -7.94 5.86 -10.95
N LEU A 26 -7.20 6.04 -9.84
CA LEU A 26 -7.29 7.24 -9.00
C LEU A 26 -6.14 8.23 -9.19
N GLY A 27 -5.11 7.89 -9.99
CA GLY A 27 -3.98 8.77 -10.24
C GLY A 27 -3.04 8.94 -9.04
N LEU A 28 -3.07 8.04 -8.05
CA LEU A 28 -2.24 8.18 -6.86
C LEU A 28 -0.77 7.89 -7.16
N PRO A 29 0.17 8.76 -6.73
CA PRO A 29 1.59 8.57 -6.98
C PRO A 29 2.12 7.38 -6.17
N THR A 30 2.91 6.53 -6.83
CA THR A 30 3.50 5.34 -6.21
C THR A 30 4.77 4.91 -6.96
N PRO A 31 5.79 4.39 -6.25
CA PRO A 31 6.92 3.72 -6.88
C PRO A 31 6.56 2.33 -7.44
N GLY A 32 5.35 1.84 -7.19
CA GLY A 32 4.92 0.48 -7.54
C GLY A 32 5.08 -0.50 -6.37
N ILE A 33 5.10 -1.79 -6.70
CA ILE A 33 5.28 -2.86 -5.71
C ILE A 33 6.78 -3.01 -5.39
N VAL A 34 7.08 -3.10 -4.10
CA VAL A 34 8.41 -3.33 -3.55
C VAL A 34 8.38 -4.55 -2.62
N GLY A 35 9.54 -5.15 -2.34
CA GLY A 35 9.66 -6.27 -1.40
C GLY A 35 9.10 -7.59 -1.92
N ALA A 36 8.92 -7.72 -3.24
CA ALA A 36 8.44 -8.93 -3.89
C ALA A 36 9.40 -10.12 -3.77
N GLU A 37 10.67 -9.85 -3.46
CA GLU A 37 11.72 -10.82 -3.18
C GLU A 37 11.56 -11.53 -1.82
N PHE A 38 10.71 -11.01 -0.93
CA PHE A 38 10.44 -11.61 0.38
C PHE A 38 9.08 -12.31 0.39
N GLU A 39 9.01 -13.49 1.02
CA GLU A 39 7.86 -14.41 1.03
C GLU A 39 6.53 -13.72 1.40
N HIS A 40 6.56 -12.69 2.24
CA HIS A 40 5.41 -11.86 2.61
C HIS A 40 5.70 -10.36 2.58
N GLY A 41 6.75 -9.92 1.87
CA GLY A 41 7.18 -8.52 1.87
C GLY A 41 6.58 -7.66 0.76
N SER A 42 5.75 -8.23 -0.11
CA SER A 42 5.16 -7.51 -1.24
C SER A 42 4.21 -6.42 -0.77
N VAL A 43 4.51 -5.16 -1.08
CA VAL A 43 3.69 -4.00 -0.70
C VAL A 43 3.79 -2.91 -1.76
N ALA A 44 2.73 -2.13 -1.95
CA ALA A 44 2.81 -0.84 -2.62
C ALA A 44 2.44 0.31 -1.68
N PHE A 45 3.20 1.40 -1.76
CA PHE A 45 2.97 2.61 -0.97
C PHE A 45 2.48 3.74 -1.87
N PHE A 46 1.56 4.55 -1.35
CA PHE A 46 1.07 5.77 -1.98
C PHE A 46 1.23 6.94 -1.02
N ASP A 47 1.78 8.03 -1.55
CA ASP A 47 1.88 9.29 -0.82
C ASP A 47 0.57 10.07 -0.94
N LEU A 48 -0.03 10.38 0.21
CA LEU A 48 -1.24 11.19 0.31
C LEU A 48 -0.92 12.55 0.95
N GLN A 49 -1.93 13.41 1.01
CA GLN A 49 -1.79 14.76 1.56
C GLN A 49 -1.38 14.74 3.04
N ALA A 50 -0.71 15.81 3.46
CA ALA A 50 -0.25 16.01 4.83
C ALA A 50 0.68 14.90 5.38
N GLY A 51 1.40 14.19 4.51
CA GLY A 51 2.38 13.17 4.89
C GLY A 51 1.75 11.85 5.35
N LEU A 52 0.47 11.63 5.07
CA LEU A 52 -0.19 10.34 5.23
C LEU A 52 0.28 9.39 4.13
N LYS A 53 0.55 8.12 4.48
CA LYS A 53 0.84 7.07 3.51
C LYS A 53 -0.25 6.01 3.53
N LEU A 54 -0.69 5.59 2.34
CA LEU A 54 -1.50 4.40 2.16
C LEU A 54 -0.58 3.24 1.75
N ALA A 55 -0.65 2.12 2.46
CA ALA A 55 0.04 0.89 2.11
C ALA A 55 -0.97 -0.19 1.74
N ILE A 56 -0.78 -0.86 0.61
CA ILE A 56 -1.57 -2.03 0.24
C ILE A 56 -0.69 -3.28 0.29
N TRP A 57 -1.19 -4.32 0.93
CA TRP A 57 -0.50 -5.60 1.13
C TRP A 57 -1.41 -6.75 0.74
N PRO A 58 -0.89 -7.88 0.24
CA PRO A 58 -1.68 -9.10 0.16
C PRO A 58 -2.22 -9.44 1.55
N ARG A 59 -3.52 -9.69 1.66
CA ARG A 59 -4.18 -10.01 2.94
C ARG A 59 -3.53 -11.22 3.61
N LYS A 60 -3.07 -12.20 2.82
CA LYS A 60 -2.33 -13.37 3.30
C LYS A 60 -0.99 -13.03 3.96
N SER A 61 -0.36 -11.92 3.56
CA SER A 61 0.91 -11.45 4.14
C SER A 61 0.71 -10.75 5.49
N ILE A 62 -0.39 -10.01 5.67
CA ILE A 62 -0.70 -9.34 6.95
C ILE A 62 -1.12 -10.36 8.02
N ALA A 63 -1.84 -11.41 7.62
CA ALA A 63 -2.42 -12.38 8.54
C ALA A 63 -1.46 -13.50 8.97
N HIS A 64 -0.17 -13.37 8.67
CA HIS A 64 0.84 -14.41 8.85
C HIS A 64 1.62 -14.29 10.16
#